data_AF-A0A7W6KAK7-F1
#
_entry.id   AF-A0A7W6KAK7-F1
#
_cell.length_a   1.000
_cell.length_b   1.000
_cell.length_c   1.000
_cell.angle_alpha   90.00
_cell.angle_beta   90.00
_cell.angle_gamma   90.00
#
_symmetry.space_group_name_H-M   'P 1'
#
loop_
_entity.id
_entity.type
_entity.pdbx_description
1 polymer ?
#
loop_
_entity_poly.entity_id
_entity_poly.type
_entity_poly.pdbx_seq_one_letter_code
_entity_poly.pdbx_strand_id
1 'polypeptide(L)'
;MKRNLIYLVLAALPFAYACNQNKSGTNSKTKTDSVVKEACYAAAFEKDSAAMIIKTLASGKVTGSLLVKYADKPENNGKIDGKFNGDTLLVDYRFNTGKDTTKVFTNPLAFLKKDGKLIMGVGQIETTLGRSYFVKGKPVNYEAGKFTFAEVNCK
;
A
#
# COMPACT_ATOMS: atom_id res chain seq x y z
N MET A 1 11.43 70.18 -21.57
CA MET A 1 11.84 69.66 -22.90
C MET A 1 12.41 68.26 -22.67
N LYS A 2 11.75 67.20 -23.15
CA LYS A 2 12.17 66.42 -24.34
C LYS A 2 13.63 65.93 -24.20
N ARG A 3 14.01 64.66 -24.25
CA ARG A 3 13.39 63.44 -24.78
C ARG A 3 14.36 62.31 -24.38
N ASN A 4 13.86 61.21 -23.83
CA ASN A 4 14.62 59.97 -23.66
C ASN A 4 14.23 59.06 -24.82
N LEU A 5 15.18 58.50 -25.59
CA LEU A 5 15.06 57.22 -26.33
C LEU A 5 16.21 56.98 -27.33
N ILE A 6 16.49 55.68 -27.52
CA ILE A 6 17.27 54.93 -28.53
C ILE A 6 18.81 54.90 -28.29
N TYR A 7 19.56 53.78 -28.20
CA TYR A 7 19.60 52.45 -28.85
C TYR A 7 20.20 51.39 -27.87
N LEU A 8 19.73 50.14 -27.72
CA LEU A 8 19.73 48.94 -28.60
C LEU A 8 21.12 48.31 -28.85
N VAL A 9 21.58 47.42 -27.94
CA VAL A 9 22.59 46.36 -28.17
C VAL A 9 22.26 45.19 -27.22
N LEU A 10 21.63 44.11 -27.68
CA LEU A 10 22.22 42.85 -28.17
C LEU A 10 23.13 42.13 -27.14
N ALA A 11 22.60 41.11 -26.46
CA ALA A 11 23.37 39.94 -26.03
C ALA A 11 22.40 38.79 -25.73
N ALA A 12 22.05 38.03 -26.77
CA ALA A 12 21.47 36.70 -26.60
C ALA A 12 22.60 35.76 -26.15
N LEU A 13 22.55 35.30 -24.90
CA LEU A 13 23.41 34.23 -24.39
C LEU A 13 22.67 32.89 -24.55
N PRO A 14 23.13 31.97 -25.41
CA PRO A 14 22.57 30.63 -25.47
C PRO A 14 23.06 29.82 -24.26
N PHE A 15 22.14 29.48 -23.35
CA PHE A 15 22.38 28.46 -22.33
C PHE A 15 22.36 27.08 -23.00
N ALA A 16 23.53 26.62 -23.47
CA ALA A 16 23.76 25.23 -23.82
C ALA A 16 24.44 24.52 -22.63
N TYR A 17 23.67 24.11 -21.64
CA TYR A 17 24.13 23.11 -20.66
C TYR A 17 23.79 21.71 -21.20
N ALA A 18 24.76 21.10 -21.88
CA ALA A 18 24.74 19.68 -22.19
C ALA A 18 25.21 18.91 -20.95
N CYS A 19 24.29 18.32 -20.18
CA CYS A 19 24.64 17.32 -19.18
C CYS A 19 24.84 15.97 -19.87
N ASN A 20 26.09 15.64 -20.17
CA ASN A 20 26.48 14.27 -20.46
C ASN A 20 26.52 13.48 -19.13
N GLN A 21 25.39 12.91 -18.71
CA GLN A 21 25.38 11.96 -17.60
C GLN A 21 25.92 10.62 -18.09
N ASN A 22 27.24 10.50 -18.06
CA ASN A 22 27.93 9.23 -18.14
C ASN A 22 27.62 8.47 -16.83
N LYS A 23 26.47 7.76 -16.80
CA LYS A 23 26.14 6.87 -15.69
C LYS A 23 26.99 5.62 -15.82
N SER A 24 28.20 5.70 -15.28
CA SER A 24 28.92 4.52 -14.82
C SER A 24 27.96 3.71 -13.95
N GLY A 25 27.71 2.48 -14.39
CA GLY A 25 26.89 1.51 -13.69
C GLY A 25 27.42 1.32 -12.28
N THR A 26 26.80 2.00 -11.32
CA THR A 26 26.85 1.54 -9.94
C THR A 26 25.92 0.34 -9.90
N ASN A 27 26.53 -0.84 -10.05
CA ASN A 27 25.92 -2.11 -9.73
C ASN A 27 25.74 -2.13 -8.20
N SER A 28 24.77 -1.35 -7.72
CA SER A 28 24.30 -1.43 -6.36
C SER A 28 23.63 -2.78 -6.26
N LYS A 29 24.36 -3.77 -5.73
CA LYS A 29 23.76 -4.99 -5.21
C LYS A 29 22.85 -4.55 -4.08
N THR A 30 21.62 -4.17 -4.42
CA THR A 30 20.53 -3.98 -3.49
C THR A 30 20.45 -5.27 -2.70
N LYS A 31 20.84 -5.24 -1.41
CA LYS A 31 20.57 -6.36 -0.51
C LYS A 31 19.05 -6.57 -0.54
N THR A 32 18.60 -7.62 -1.23
CA THR A 32 17.19 -7.97 -1.28
C THR A 32 16.78 -8.32 0.14
N ASP A 33 15.84 -7.54 0.68
CA ASP A 33 15.27 -7.78 2.00
C ASP A 33 14.62 -9.16 2.01
N SER A 34 15.11 -10.05 2.88
CA SER A 34 14.72 -11.46 2.88
C SER A 34 13.47 -11.68 3.74
N VAL A 35 12.68 -12.68 3.36
CA VAL A 35 11.53 -13.12 4.16
C VAL A 35 12.03 -13.88 5.38
N VAL A 36 11.65 -13.44 6.58
CA VAL A 36 12.03 -14.09 7.85
C VAL A 36 10.89 -14.87 8.49
N LYS A 37 9.64 -14.53 8.15
CA LYS A 37 8.46 -15.25 8.61
C LYS A 37 7.38 -15.23 7.55
N GLU A 38 6.76 -16.38 7.33
CA GLU A 38 5.53 -16.52 6.55
C GLU A 38 4.43 -17.09 7.44
N ALA A 39 3.22 -16.57 7.32
CA ALA A 39 2.05 -17.06 8.04
C ALA A 39 0.81 -16.93 7.16
N CYS A 40 -0.07 -17.92 7.23
CA CYS A 40 -1.31 -17.96 6.49
C CYS A 40 -2.49 -17.88 7.44
N TYR A 41 -3.53 -17.19 7.01
CA TYR A 41 -4.72 -16.96 7.82
C TYR A 41 -5.98 -17.17 7.00
N ALA A 42 -7.04 -17.61 7.67
CA ALA A 42 -8.36 -17.74 7.10
C ALA A 42 -9.42 -17.15 8.03
N ALA A 43 -10.48 -16.61 7.45
CA ALA A 43 -11.67 -16.12 8.15
C ALA A 43 -12.93 -16.50 7.38
N ALA A 44 -14.03 -16.66 8.10
CA ALA A 44 -15.37 -16.77 7.53
C ALA A 44 -16.32 -15.90 8.35
N PHE A 45 -17.28 -15.28 7.68
CA PHE A 45 -18.35 -14.51 8.31
C PHE A 45 -19.61 -14.67 7.48
N GLU A 46 -20.65 -15.27 8.08
CA GLU A 46 -21.88 -15.67 7.38
C GLU A 46 -21.55 -16.50 6.12
N LYS A 47 -21.85 -15.99 4.92
CA LYS A 47 -21.60 -16.66 3.64
C LYS A 47 -20.29 -16.22 2.97
N ASP A 48 -19.57 -15.28 3.58
CA ASP A 48 -18.35 -14.71 3.02
C ASP A 48 -17.12 -15.36 3.65
N SER A 49 -16.01 -15.36 2.91
CA SER A 49 -14.74 -15.92 3.38
C SER A 49 -13.57 -15.05 2.95
N ALA A 50 -12.47 -15.15 3.70
CA ALA A 50 -11.23 -14.47 3.38
C ALA A 50 -10.02 -15.35 3.68
N ALA A 51 -9.00 -15.23 2.83
CA ALA A 51 -7.72 -15.91 2.99
C ALA A 51 -6.59 -14.89 2.83
N MET A 52 -5.62 -14.93 3.74
CA MET A 52 -4.52 -13.99 3.79
C MET A 52 -3.19 -14.73 3.92
N ILE A 53 -2.18 -14.28 3.19
CA ILE A 53 -0.80 -14.71 3.35
C ILE A 53 0.01 -13.48 3.75
N ILE A 54 0.75 -13.59 4.84
CA ILE A 54 1.60 -12.53 5.39
C ILE A 54 3.05 -13.01 5.33
N LYS A 55 3.91 -12.20 4.73
CA LYS A 55 5.36 -12.36 4.72
C LYS A 55 5.98 -11.17 5.43
N THR A 56 6.63 -11.43 6.56
CA THR A 56 7.41 -10.44 7.29
C THR A 56 8.85 -10.50 6.79
N LEU A 57 9.39 -9.35 6.39
CA LEU A 57 10.75 -9.22 5.93
C LEU A 57 11.70 -8.84 7.07
N ALA A 58 13.00 -9.04 6.88
CA ALA A 58 14.03 -8.71 7.87
C ALA A 58 14.01 -7.22 8.26
N SER A 59 13.56 -6.32 7.38
CA SER A 59 13.35 -4.89 7.69
C SER A 59 12.17 -4.61 8.63
N GLY A 60 11.33 -5.60 8.95
CA GLY A 60 10.06 -5.42 9.66
C GLY A 60 8.90 -5.00 8.75
N LYS A 61 9.15 -4.82 7.44
CA LYS A 61 8.10 -4.64 6.45
C LYS A 61 7.25 -5.92 6.34
N VAL A 62 5.97 -5.73 6.06
CA VAL A 62 5.03 -6.81 5.75
C VAL A 62 4.59 -6.70 4.30
N THR A 63 4.63 -7.82 3.59
CA THR A 63 4.04 -7.98 2.25
C THR A 63 3.15 -9.21 2.24
N GLY A 64 2.30 -9.36 1.23
CA GLY A 64 1.43 -10.53 1.20
C GLY A 64 0.33 -10.46 0.15
N SER A 65 -0.68 -11.30 0.36
CA SER A 65 -1.91 -11.28 -0.43
C SER A 65 -3.13 -11.43 0.45
N LEU A 66 -4.24 -10.84 0.00
CA LEU A 66 -5.54 -10.99 0.61
C LEU A 66 -6.57 -11.28 -0.50
N LEU A 67 -7.31 -12.37 -0.31
CA LEU A 67 -8.46 -12.77 -1.09
C LEU A 67 -9.70 -12.66 -0.20
N VAL A 68 -10.72 -11.94 -0.66
CA VAL A 68 -12.03 -11.87 -0.01
C VAL A 68 -13.07 -12.35 -1.00
N LYS A 69 -13.76 -13.43 -0.67
CA LYS A 69 -14.87 -13.98 -1.44
C LYS A 69 -16.18 -13.59 -0.79
N TYR A 70 -17.01 -12.92 -1.56
CA TYR A 70 -18.37 -12.58 -1.16
C TYR A 70 -19.34 -13.57 -1.80
N ALA A 71 -20.43 -13.90 -1.11
CA ALA A 71 -21.47 -14.77 -1.65
C ALA A 71 -22.22 -14.11 -2.82
N ASP A 72 -22.56 -12.83 -2.67
CA ASP A 72 -23.46 -12.11 -3.57
C ASP A 72 -22.75 -11.02 -4.40
N LYS A 73 -21.42 -10.94 -4.33
CA LYS A 73 -20.60 -9.94 -5.03
C LYS A 73 -19.34 -10.60 -5.61
N PRO A 74 -18.72 -10.02 -6.67
CA PRO A 74 -17.45 -10.52 -7.15
C PRO A 74 -16.36 -10.43 -6.09
N GLU A 75 -15.46 -11.42 -6.05
CA GLU A 75 -14.36 -11.47 -5.09
C GLU A 75 -13.38 -10.29 -5.25
N ASN A 76 -12.73 -9.90 -4.16
CA ASN A 76 -11.58 -9.01 -4.21
C ASN A 76 -10.32 -9.82 -4.04
N ASN A 77 -9.37 -9.68 -4.97
CA ASN A 77 -8.09 -10.39 -4.93
C ASN A 77 -6.95 -9.41 -5.15
N GLY A 78 -5.96 -9.42 -4.25
CA GLY A 78 -4.92 -8.41 -4.28
C GLY A 78 -3.73 -8.67 -3.37
N LYS A 79 -2.85 -7.68 -3.34
CA LYS A 79 -1.62 -7.67 -2.55
C LYS A 79 -1.75 -6.70 -1.38
N ILE A 80 -1.09 -7.03 -0.28
CA ILE A 80 -0.96 -6.16 0.88
C ILE A 80 0.50 -5.74 1.05
N ASP A 81 0.71 -4.48 1.41
CA ASP A 81 2.01 -3.90 1.73
C ASP A 81 1.86 -3.02 2.97
N GLY A 82 2.71 -3.18 3.97
CA GLY A 82 2.58 -2.42 5.20
C GLY A 82 3.57 -2.83 6.27
N LYS A 83 3.19 -2.66 7.54
CA LYS A 83 4.03 -3.00 8.70
C LYS A 83 3.20 -3.13 9.97
N PHE A 84 3.78 -3.77 10.97
CA PHE A 84 3.26 -3.72 12.33
C PHE A 84 3.61 -2.38 13.00
N ASN A 85 2.67 -1.85 13.77
CA ASN A 85 2.84 -0.77 14.72
C ASN A 85 2.33 -1.26 16.09
N GLY A 86 3.25 -1.72 16.94
CA GLY A 86 2.90 -2.54 18.09
C GLY A 86 2.16 -3.80 17.62
N ASP A 87 0.97 -4.03 18.19
CA ASP A 87 0.15 -5.20 17.87
C ASP A 87 -0.74 -5.01 16.64
N THR A 88 -0.79 -3.81 16.06
CA THR A 88 -1.63 -3.54 14.89
C THR A 88 -0.83 -3.64 13.60
N LEU A 89 -1.24 -4.54 12.70
CA LEU A 89 -0.80 -4.56 11.32
C LEU A 89 -1.59 -3.52 10.50
N LEU A 90 -0.89 -2.53 9.95
CA LEU A 90 -1.45 -1.54 9.03
C LEU A 90 -0.94 -1.83 7.62
N VAL A 91 -1.84 -1.96 6.65
CA VAL A 91 -1.49 -2.28 5.25
C VAL A 91 -2.30 -1.47 4.25
N ASP A 92 -1.69 -1.19 3.11
CA ASP A 92 -2.37 -0.81 1.89
C ASP A 92 -2.75 -2.10 1.13
N TYR A 93 -4.05 -2.34 0.95
CA TYR A 93 -4.57 -3.46 0.17
C TYR A 93 -4.90 -3.01 -1.24
N ARG A 94 -4.07 -3.42 -2.20
CA ARG A 94 -4.24 -3.12 -3.62
C ARG A 94 -4.85 -4.32 -4.34
N PHE A 95 -6.05 -4.19 -4.88
CA PHE A 95 -6.83 -5.32 -5.38
C PHE A 95 -7.64 -5.03 -6.64
N ASN A 96 -8.00 -6.12 -7.31
CA ASN A 96 -8.95 -6.19 -8.42
C ASN A 96 -10.24 -6.86 -7.94
N THR A 97 -11.35 -6.58 -8.62
CA THR A 97 -12.67 -7.15 -8.29
C THR A 97 -13.15 -8.08 -9.40
N GLY A 98 -13.48 -9.32 -9.04
CA GLY A 98 -13.86 -10.38 -9.99
C GLY A 98 -12.75 -10.66 -11.00
N LYS A 99 -13.12 -10.65 -12.29
CA LYS A 99 -12.19 -10.87 -13.42
C LYS A 99 -11.64 -9.57 -14.02
N ASP A 100 -11.97 -8.41 -13.46
CA ASP A 100 -11.52 -7.11 -13.99
C ASP A 100 -10.05 -6.86 -13.61
N THR A 101 -9.16 -7.01 -14.58
CA THR A 101 -7.72 -6.74 -14.43
C THR A 101 -7.34 -5.29 -14.72
N THR A 102 -8.28 -4.47 -15.23
CA THR A 102 -8.02 -3.10 -15.68
C THR A 102 -8.17 -2.08 -14.55
N LYS A 103 -9.15 -2.28 -13.67
CA LYS A 103 -9.41 -1.40 -12.53
C LYS A 103 -8.76 -1.94 -11.27
N VAL A 104 -7.91 -1.10 -10.67
CA VAL A 104 -7.21 -1.43 -9.43
C VAL A 104 -7.61 -0.43 -8.34
N PHE A 105 -8.04 -0.97 -7.21
CA PHE A 105 -8.42 -0.20 -6.03
C PHE A 105 -7.33 -0.31 -4.97
N THR A 106 -7.25 0.67 -4.06
CA THR A 106 -6.33 0.61 -2.91
C THR A 106 -7.05 1.10 -1.66
N ASN A 107 -7.18 0.21 -0.68
CA ASN A 107 -7.85 0.49 0.60
C ASN A 107 -6.88 0.28 1.75
N PRO A 108 -6.74 1.23 2.68
CA PRO A 108 -6.00 1.01 3.91
C PRO A 108 -6.81 0.04 4.80
N LEU A 109 -6.13 -0.95 5.38
CA LEU A 109 -6.70 -1.92 6.30
C LEU A 109 -5.87 -1.96 7.59
N ALA A 110 -6.54 -2.24 8.70
CA ALA A 110 -5.93 -2.38 10.00
C ALA A 110 -6.35 -3.72 10.61
N PHE A 111 -5.38 -4.48 11.11
CA PHE A 111 -5.61 -5.76 11.76
C PHE A 111 -4.95 -5.78 13.13
N LEU A 112 -5.73 -5.92 14.19
CA LEU A 112 -5.18 -6.09 15.53
C LEU A 112 -4.75 -7.54 15.73
N LYS A 113 -3.48 -7.75 16.07
CA LYS A 113 -2.96 -9.05 16.46
C LYS A 113 -3.29 -9.31 17.92
N LYS A 114 -4.09 -10.35 18.18
CA LYS A 114 -4.49 -10.74 19.53
C LYS A 114 -4.71 -12.25 19.58
N ASP A 115 -4.11 -12.93 20.55
CA ASP A 115 -4.26 -14.37 20.77
C ASP A 115 -4.00 -15.23 19.51
N GLY A 116 -2.96 -14.87 18.74
CA GLY A 116 -2.61 -15.54 17.48
C GLY A 116 -3.55 -15.26 16.31
N LYS A 117 -4.57 -14.41 16.51
CA LYS A 117 -5.53 -14.00 15.48
C LYS A 117 -5.23 -12.61 14.96
N LEU A 118 -5.79 -12.29 13.80
CA LEU A 118 -5.80 -10.94 13.22
C LEU A 118 -7.24 -10.46 13.11
N ILE A 119 -7.61 -9.50 13.95
CA ILE A 119 -8.96 -8.93 14.00
C ILE A 119 -9.01 -7.73 13.05
N MET A 120 -9.79 -7.81 11.98
CA MET A 120 -9.96 -6.69 11.05
C MET A 120 -10.68 -5.54 11.76
N GLY A 121 -10.14 -4.34 11.71
CA GLY A 121 -10.77 -3.15 12.26
C GLY A 121 -11.50 -2.32 11.21
N VAL A 122 -12.45 -1.50 11.68
CA VAL A 122 -13.14 -0.49 10.89
C VAL A 122 -12.66 0.88 11.33
N GLY A 123 -12.02 1.61 10.41
CA GLY A 123 -11.55 2.98 10.64
C GLY A 123 -12.22 3.97 9.70
N GLN A 124 -12.23 5.24 10.10
CA GLN A 124 -12.64 6.32 9.20
C GLN A 124 -11.56 6.50 8.13
N ILE A 125 -11.96 6.48 6.86
CA ILE A 125 -11.06 6.61 5.71
C ILE A 125 -11.36 7.93 4.98
N GLU A 126 -10.31 8.63 4.57
CA GLU A 126 -10.38 9.76 3.67
C GLU A 126 -9.54 9.49 2.42
N THR A 127 -9.99 10.02 1.28
CA THR A 127 -9.27 9.91 0.01
C THR A 127 -8.81 11.29 -0.41
N THR A 128 -7.50 11.45 -0.58
CA THR A 128 -6.88 12.69 -1.06
C THR A 128 -5.97 12.36 -2.23
N LEU A 129 -6.10 13.09 -3.34
CA LEU A 129 -5.31 12.89 -4.56
C LEU A 129 -5.29 11.41 -5.04
N GLY A 130 -6.44 10.73 -4.94
CA GLY A 130 -6.59 9.34 -5.41
C GLY A 130 -5.98 8.27 -4.50
N ARG A 131 -5.46 8.63 -3.31
CA ARG A 131 -5.01 7.65 -2.31
C ARG A 131 -5.85 7.75 -1.04
N SER A 132 -6.23 6.59 -0.53
CA SER A 132 -7.07 6.43 0.66
C SER A 132 -6.20 6.17 1.89
N TYR A 133 -6.53 6.82 3.00
CA TYR A 133 -5.80 6.71 4.26
C TYR A 133 -6.77 6.70 5.45
N PHE A 134 -6.33 6.15 6.59
CA PHE A 134 -7.06 6.34 7.84
C PHE A 134 -6.96 7.81 8.29
N VAL A 135 -8.09 8.38 8.70
CA VAL A 135 -8.15 9.75 9.21
C VAL A 135 -7.31 9.85 10.49
N LYS A 136 -6.35 10.77 10.50
CA LYS A 136 -5.43 10.94 11.63
C LYS A 136 -6.20 11.30 12.92
N GLY A 137 -5.84 10.64 14.02
CA GLY A 137 -6.44 10.88 15.33
C GLY A 137 -7.83 10.27 15.53
N LYS A 138 -8.37 9.58 14.52
CA LYS A 138 -9.59 8.78 14.68
C LYS A 138 -9.23 7.33 15.01
N PRO A 139 -9.85 6.71 16.02
CA PRO A 139 -9.56 5.34 16.40
C PRO A 139 -10.06 4.36 15.35
N VAL A 140 -9.43 3.18 15.30
CA VAL A 140 -9.95 2.00 14.59
C VAL A 140 -10.81 1.21 15.56
N ASN A 141 -12.04 0.87 15.17
CA ASN A 141 -12.94 0.03 15.94
C ASN A 141 -12.76 -1.45 15.53
N TYR A 142 -12.19 -2.26 16.43
CA TYR A 142 -11.96 -3.69 16.18
C TYR A 142 -13.16 -4.59 16.52
N GLU A 143 -14.18 -4.06 17.20
CA GLU A 143 -15.41 -4.78 17.53
C GLU A 143 -16.44 -4.75 16.39
N ALA A 144 -16.31 -3.79 15.48
CA ALA A 144 -17.17 -3.64 14.30
C ALA A 144 -16.63 -4.39 13.06
N GLY A 145 -15.51 -5.09 13.20
CA GLY A 145 -14.83 -5.80 12.14
C GLY A 145 -15.63 -6.98 11.60
N LYS A 146 -15.67 -7.14 10.28
CA LYS A 146 -16.33 -8.31 9.65
C LYS A 146 -15.57 -9.61 9.88
N PHE A 147 -14.25 -9.58 9.76
CA PHE A 147 -13.43 -10.79 9.75
C PHE A 147 -12.48 -10.83 10.94
N THR A 148 -12.49 -11.96 11.65
CA THR A 148 -11.41 -12.36 12.55
C THR A 148 -10.67 -13.53 11.91
N PHE A 149 -9.42 -13.31 11.59
CA PHE A 149 -8.55 -14.26 10.90
C PHE A 149 -7.84 -15.16 11.91
N ALA A 150 -8.01 -16.47 11.76
CA ALA A 150 -7.26 -17.48 12.50
C ALA A 150 -6.06 -17.95 11.66
N GLU A 151 -4.93 -18.18 12.32
CA GLU A 151 -3.74 -18.76 11.68
C GLU A 151 -4.06 -20.20 11.22
N VAL A 152 -3.61 -20.54 10.02
CA VAL A 152 -3.77 -21.86 9.39
C VAL A 152 -2.48 -22.24 8.69
N ASN A 153 -2.31 -23.53 8.37
CA ASN A 153 -1.18 -23.97 7.56
C ASN A 153 -1.25 -23.33 6.17
N CYS A 154 -0.10 -22.81 5.71
CA CYS A 154 0.06 -22.39 4.33
C CYS A 154 -0.10 -23.58 3.38
N LYS A 155 -0.72 -23.34 2.22
CA LYS A 155 -0.95 -24.32 1.16
C LYS A 155 -0.18 -23.92 -0.09
#